data_AF-A0A6A5AGB0-F1
#
_entry.id   AF-A0A6A5AGB0-F1
#
_cell.length_a   1.000
_cell.length_b   1.000
_cell.length_c   1.000
_cell.angle_alpha   90.00
_cell.angle_beta   90.00
_cell.angle_gamma   90.00
#
_symmetry.space_group_name_H-M   'P 1'
#
loop_
_entity.id
_entity.type
_entity.pdbx_description
1 polymer ?
#
loop_
_entity_poly.entity_id
_entity_poly.type
_entity_poly.pdbx_seq_one_letter_code
_entity_poly.pdbx_strand_id
1 'polypeptide(L)'
;MSSVDLNGIIPSKGKGKGHAKGGAAANAKSGDSLYTWNEDRVNEVRSNKQWSHDPKYFRRVQVSPSATMKMLSHAQSGVEKGMSSPGGKPVEIMGLLLGRPSTDPANLNTLIVTDAFPLPIEGAETKVLADDQEVMNYMISLGEAIETTRKEKFMGWYHSHPFDVEVTSHCFLSSTDLSTQLQWQRSEDPHGNPWLAIVIDPL
;
A
#
# COMPACT_ATOMS: atom_id res chain seq x y z
N MET A 1 -26.72 87.99 0.99
CA MET A 1 -25.29 87.87 0.68
C MET A 1 -25.04 86.40 0.35
N SER A 2 -25.28 86.00 -0.90
CA SER A 2 -24.23 85.76 -1.92
C SER A 2 -23.24 84.69 -1.42
N SER A 3 -23.07 83.52 -2.03
CA SER A 3 -23.15 83.22 -3.45
C SER A 3 -22.99 81.70 -3.72
N VAL A 4 -23.76 81.18 -4.68
CA VAL A 4 -23.49 80.10 -5.68
C VAL A 4 -22.95 78.72 -5.24
N ASP A 5 -23.23 77.57 -5.86
CA ASP A 5 -24.37 76.91 -6.53
C ASP A 5 -23.83 75.54 -7.04
N LEU A 6 -24.74 74.64 -7.43
CA LEU A 6 -24.59 73.55 -8.43
C LEU A 6 -24.09 72.13 -8.03
N ASN A 7 -25.06 71.20 -8.10
CA ASN A 7 -25.06 69.89 -8.79
C ASN A 7 -23.99 68.83 -8.39
N GLY A 8 -24.30 67.56 -8.11
CA GLY A 8 -25.22 66.66 -8.79
C GLY A 8 -24.44 65.51 -9.48
N ILE A 9 -24.41 64.32 -8.83
CA ILE A 9 -24.53 62.96 -9.42
C ILE A 9 -23.56 62.50 -10.58
N ILE A 10 -22.55 61.64 -10.20
CA ILE A 10 -21.96 60.41 -10.87
C ILE A 10 -21.20 60.54 -12.26
N PRO A 11 -20.37 59.57 -12.78
CA PRO A 11 -18.93 59.20 -12.55
C PRO A 11 -17.95 59.19 -13.79
N SER A 12 -16.70 58.73 -13.56
CA SER A 12 -15.65 58.16 -14.49
C SER A 12 -14.57 59.14 -15.00
N LYS A 13 -13.27 58.86 -15.22
CA LYS A 13 -12.36 57.70 -15.48
C LYS A 13 -10.95 58.05 -14.88
N GLY A 14 -9.93 57.21 -14.67
CA GLY A 14 -9.69 55.78 -14.88
C GLY A 14 -8.20 55.40 -14.70
N LYS A 15 -7.95 54.07 -14.71
CA LYS A 15 -6.72 53.29 -15.00
C LYS A 15 -5.56 53.22 -13.97
N GLY A 16 -5.53 52.08 -13.27
CA GLY A 16 -4.32 51.34 -12.89
C GLY A 16 -4.64 49.85 -12.84
N LYS A 17 -4.16 49.06 -13.82
CA LYS A 17 -4.37 47.61 -13.92
C LYS A 17 -3.55 46.88 -12.84
N GLY A 18 -4.19 46.47 -11.74
CA GLY A 18 -3.66 45.43 -10.85
C GLY A 18 -4.18 44.07 -11.31
N HIS A 19 -3.30 43.24 -11.90
CA HIS A 19 -3.64 41.86 -12.24
C HIS A 19 -3.94 41.08 -10.96
N ALA A 20 -5.18 40.62 -10.81
CA ALA A 20 -5.50 39.52 -9.92
C ALA A 20 -4.78 38.27 -10.45
N LYS A 21 -3.68 37.88 -9.80
CA LYS A 21 -3.13 36.53 -9.97
C LYS A 21 -4.10 35.59 -9.26
N GLY A 22 -4.98 34.97 -10.04
CA GLY A 22 -5.60 33.72 -9.65
C GLY A 22 -4.48 32.76 -9.24
N GLY A 23 -4.50 32.32 -7.98
CA GLY A 23 -3.62 31.27 -7.52
C GLY A 23 -3.92 30.05 -8.36
N ALA A 24 -3.03 29.75 -9.30
CA ALA A 24 -3.07 28.51 -10.06
C ALA A 24 -3.11 27.37 -9.05
N ALA A 25 -4.17 26.56 -9.10
CA ALA A 25 -4.18 25.27 -8.46
C ALA A 25 -2.89 24.56 -8.90
N ALA A 26 -1.97 24.38 -7.96
CA ALA A 26 -0.77 23.63 -8.21
C ALA A 26 -1.22 22.25 -8.64
N ASN A 27 -0.92 21.92 -9.90
CA ASN A 27 -1.11 20.59 -10.44
C ASN A 27 -0.13 19.68 -9.68
N ALA A 28 -0.55 19.22 -8.50
CA ALA A 28 0.18 18.23 -7.73
C ALA A 28 0.37 17.05 -8.67
N LYS A 29 1.63 16.74 -8.99
CA LYS A 29 1.97 15.58 -9.81
C LYS A 29 1.20 14.39 -9.22
N SER A 30 0.42 13.71 -10.05
CA SER A 30 -0.53 12.67 -9.62
C SER A 30 0.08 11.51 -8.81
N GLY A 31 1.41 11.44 -8.70
CA GLY A 31 2.12 10.48 -7.86
C GLY A 31 2.23 10.88 -6.39
N ASP A 32 2.29 12.18 -6.04
CA ASP A 32 2.49 12.62 -4.65
C ASP A 32 1.22 12.48 -3.80
N SER A 33 0.04 12.46 -4.42
CA SER A 33 -1.23 12.29 -3.72
C SER A 33 -1.31 10.94 -2.98
N LEU A 34 -0.63 9.90 -3.47
CA LEU A 34 -0.60 8.58 -2.85
C LEU A 34 0.05 8.58 -1.46
N TYR A 35 1.00 9.50 -1.24
CA TYR A 35 1.71 9.65 0.02
C TYR A 35 1.02 10.62 1.00
N THR A 36 -0.09 11.23 0.60
CA THR A 36 -0.86 12.09 1.50
C THR A 36 -1.66 11.25 2.50
N TRP A 37 -1.58 11.62 3.78
CA TRP A 37 -2.29 10.94 4.87
C TRP A 37 -3.48 11.78 5.33
N ASN A 38 -4.69 11.22 5.23
CA ASN A 38 -5.90 11.78 5.82
C ASN A 38 -6.53 10.72 6.73
N GLU A 39 -6.40 10.94 8.04
CA GLU A 39 -6.80 9.98 9.06
C GLU A 39 -8.31 9.75 9.09
N ASP A 40 -9.11 10.82 8.97
CA ASP A 40 -10.57 10.74 8.95
C ASP A 40 -11.06 9.89 7.78
N ARG A 41 -10.47 10.06 6.59
CA ARG A 41 -10.81 9.24 5.41
C ARG A 41 -10.37 7.80 5.55
N VAL A 42 -9.19 7.53 6.11
CA VAL A 42 -8.76 6.15 6.38
C VAL A 42 -9.74 5.49 7.35
N ASN A 43 -10.09 6.18 8.43
CA ASN A 43 -11.03 5.67 9.44
C ASN A 43 -12.43 5.45 8.86
N GLU A 44 -12.93 6.36 8.02
CA GLU A 44 -14.20 6.22 7.30
C GLU A 44 -14.19 4.94 6.44
N VAL A 45 -13.18 4.76 5.58
CA VAL A 45 -13.09 3.58 4.70
C VAL A 45 -12.98 2.28 5.51
N ARG A 46 -12.15 2.28 6.55
CA ARG A 46 -11.96 1.12 7.44
C ARG A 46 -13.21 0.79 8.27
N SER A 47 -13.99 1.78 8.66
CA SER A 47 -15.23 1.57 9.41
C SER A 47 -16.37 1.06 8.51
N ASN A 48 -16.44 1.56 7.28
CA ASN A 48 -17.48 1.20 6.31
C ASN A 48 -17.32 -0.21 5.73
N LYS A 49 -16.10 -0.77 5.72
CA LYS A 49 -15.77 -2.17 5.35
C LYS A 49 -16.49 -2.67 4.09
N GLN A 50 -16.54 -1.85 3.05
CA GLN A 50 -17.36 -2.12 1.86
C GLN A 50 -17.02 -3.46 1.18
N TRP A 51 -15.77 -3.92 1.30
CA TRP A 51 -15.32 -5.22 0.79
C TRP A 51 -15.95 -6.42 1.50
N SER A 52 -16.51 -6.25 2.70
CA SER A 52 -17.24 -7.32 3.38
C SER A 52 -18.56 -7.71 2.68
N HIS A 53 -19.09 -6.81 1.84
CA HIS A 53 -20.34 -7.03 1.10
C HIS A 53 -20.12 -7.57 -0.32
N ASP A 54 -18.93 -7.37 -0.89
CA ASP A 54 -18.56 -7.86 -2.22
C ASP A 54 -17.14 -8.44 -2.19
N PRO A 55 -16.97 -9.78 -2.34
CA PRO A 55 -15.64 -10.38 -2.38
C PRO A 55 -14.79 -9.92 -3.57
N LYS A 56 -15.39 -9.25 -4.58
CA LYS A 56 -14.72 -8.64 -5.74
C LYS A 56 -14.61 -7.12 -5.64
N TYR A 57 -14.78 -6.55 -4.44
CA TYR A 57 -14.74 -5.11 -4.21
C TYR A 57 -13.40 -4.50 -4.66
N PHE A 58 -12.28 -5.04 -4.18
CA PHE A 58 -10.95 -4.57 -4.57
C PHE A 58 -10.58 -5.10 -5.96
N ARG A 59 -10.19 -4.18 -6.84
CA ARG A 59 -9.88 -4.49 -8.25
C ARG A 59 -8.51 -4.01 -8.69
N ARG A 60 -7.85 -3.24 -7.84
CA ARG A 60 -6.53 -2.67 -8.13
C ARG A 60 -5.66 -2.69 -6.88
N VAL A 61 -4.38 -2.89 -7.11
CA VAL A 61 -3.33 -2.69 -6.11
C VAL A 61 -2.33 -1.70 -6.69
N GLN A 62 -1.97 -0.69 -5.93
CA GLN A 62 -0.86 0.22 -6.23
C GLN A 62 0.28 -0.10 -5.28
N VAL A 63 1.41 -0.51 -5.84
CA VAL A 63 2.61 -0.86 -5.06
C VAL A 63 3.64 0.24 -5.26
N SER A 64 4.17 0.76 -4.15
CA SER A 64 5.23 1.76 -4.21
C SER A 64 6.49 1.16 -4.82
N PRO A 65 7.30 1.95 -5.55
CA PRO A 65 8.57 1.48 -6.06
C PRO A 65 9.44 0.89 -4.93
N SER A 66 9.53 1.57 -3.78
CA SER A 66 10.33 1.08 -2.65
C SER A 66 9.90 -0.30 -2.15
N ALA A 67 8.59 -0.57 -2.07
CA ALA A 67 8.08 -1.89 -1.72
C ALA A 67 8.47 -2.91 -2.79
N THR A 68 8.28 -2.60 -4.08
CA THR A 68 8.65 -3.48 -5.19
C THR A 68 10.13 -3.88 -5.14
N MET A 69 11.05 -2.91 -5.00
CA MET A 69 12.49 -3.21 -4.94
C MET A 69 12.86 -4.03 -3.71
N LYS A 70 12.28 -3.75 -2.54
CA LYS A 70 12.54 -4.53 -1.32
C LYS A 70 12.10 -5.97 -1.47
N MET A 71 10.89 -6.19 -1.99
CA MET A 71 10.37 -7.55 -2.17
C MET A 71 11.18 -8.32 -3.22
N LEU A 72 11.53 -7.69 -4.35
CA LEU A 72 12.35 -8.32 -5.39
C LEU A 72 13.76 -8.65 -4.88
N SER A 73 14.41 -7.73 -4.17
CA SER A 73 15.73 -7.97 -3.57
C SER A 73 15.69 -9.11 -2.55
N HIS A 74 14.61 -9.21 -1.76
CA HIS A 74 14.43 -10.32 -0.83
C HIS A 74 14.23 -11.65 -1.56
N ALA A 75 13.37 -11.69 -2.59
CA ALA A 75 13.14 -12.88 -3.40
C ALA A 75 14.44 -13.37 -4.09
N GLN A 76 15.22 -12.45 -4.65
CA GLN A 76 16.55 -12.75 -5.22
C GLN A 76 17.51 -13.31 -4.18
N SER A 77 17.51 -12.79 -2.95
CA SER A 77 18.36 -13.34 -1.87
C SER A 77 17.98 -14.79 -1.51
N GLY A 78 16.70 -15.15 -1.59
CA GLY A 78 16.22 -16.52 -1.41
C GLY A 78 16.72 -17.46 -2.51
N VAL A 79 16.73 -16.99 -3.75
CA VAL A 79 17.34 -17.71 -4.89
C VAL A 79 18.84 -17.90 -4.66
N GLU A 80 19.59 -16.82 -4.40
CA GLU A 80 21.05 -16.86 -4.22
C GLU A 80 21.44 -17.80 -3.08
N LYS A 81 20.77 -17.70 -1.93
CA LYS A 81 20.99 -18.57 -0.76
C LYS A 81 20.73 -20.03 -1.10
N GLY A 82 19.60 -20.31 -1.75
CA GLY A 82 19.23 -21.66 -2.17
C GLY A 82 20.24 -22.26 -3.16
N MET A 83 20.65 -21.49 -4.15
CA MET A 83 21.61 -21.90 -5.18
C MET A 83 23.03 -22.10 -4.64
N SER A 84 23.40 -21.40 -3.56
CA SER A 84 24.70 -21.58 -2.90
C SER A 84 24.82 -22.87 -2.09
N SER A 85 23.71 -23.57 -1.84
CA SER A 85 23.66 -24.78 -1.03
C SER A 85 24.01 -26.04 -1.84
N PRO A 86 24.55 -27.12 -1.22
CA PRO A 86 24.79 -28.39 -1.91
C PRO A 86 23.49 -28.96 -2.50
N GLY A 87 23.46 -29.20 -3.81
CA GLY A 87 22.23 -29.61 -4.52
C GLY A 87 21.24 -28.46 -4.77
N GLY A 88 21.77 -27.23 -4.82
CA GLY A 88 21.05 -25.96 -4.76
C GLY A 88 19.74 -25.90 -5.53
N LYS A 89 18.71 -25.48 -4.82
CA LYS A 89 17.39 -25.12 -5.34
C LYS A 89 17.02 -23.78 -4.73
N PRO A 90 16.33 -22.90 -5.46
CA PRO A 90 15.85 -21.65 -4.88
C PRO A 90 15.00 -21.91 -3.62
N VAL A 91 15.10 -21.00 -2.66
CA VAL A 91 14.33 -21.05 -1.42
C VAL A 91 13.27 -19.97 -1.47
N GLU A 92 12.05 -20.35 -1.09
CA GLU A 92 10.94 -19.42 -0.94
C GLU A 92 11.17 -18.48 0.24
N ILE A 93 10.75 -17.23 0.08
CA ILE A 93 10.78 -16.23 1.14
C ILE A 93 9.38 -15.73 1.44
N MET A 94 9.25 -15.02 2.56
CA MET A 94 7.99 -14.36 2.92
C MET A 94 8.27 -13.01 3.58
N GLY A 95 7.32 -12.08 3.48
CA GLY A 95 7.34 -10.87 4.27
C GLY A 95 5.96 -10.23 4.41
N LEU A 96 5.91 -9.10 5.12
CA LEU A 96 4.70 -8.34 5.39
C LEU A 96 4.64 -7.06 4.54
N LEU A 97 3.42 -6.67 4.18
CA LEU A 97 3.12 -5.48 3.39
C LEU A 97 2.51 -4.40 4.29
N LEU A 98 3.14 -3.23 4.28
CA LEU A 98 2.64 -2.03 4.95
C LEU A 98 1.80 -1.22 3.98
N GLY A 99 0.65 -0.74 4.42
CA GLY A 99 -0.21 0.07 3.56
C GLY A 99 -1.59 0.37 4.12
N ARG A 100 -2.51 0.62 3.20
CA ARG A 100 -3.90 1.01 3.49
C ARG A 100 -4.82 0.84 2.29
N PRO A 101 -6.14 0.80 2.49
CA PRO A 101 -7.08 1.07 1.40
C PRO A 101 -6.95 2.53 0.92
N SER A 102 -7.27 2.75 -0.36
CA SER A 102 -7.29 4.09 -0.96
C SER A 102 -8.31 4.99 -0.28
N THR A 103 -7.92 6.24 -0.09
CA THR A 103 -8.76 7.33 0.44
C THR A 103 -9.24 8.29 -0.65
N ASP A 104 -8.87 8.02 -1.91
CA ASP A 104 -9.34 8.78 -3.05
C ASP A 104 -10.78 8.36 -3.39
N PRO A 105 -11.77 9.27 -3.33
CA PRO A 105 -13.16 8.97 -3.67
C PRO A 105 -13.35 8.37 -5.07
N ALA A 106 -12.45 8.67 -6.02
CA ALA A 106 -12.49 8.10 -7.37
C ALA A 106 -11.93 6.67 -7.44
N ASN A 107 -11.21 6.20 -6.42
CA ASN A 107 -10.43 4.97 -6.44
C ASN A 107 -10.55 4.14 -5.14
N LEU A 108 -11.71 4.14 -4.47
CA LEU A 108 -11.92 3.42 -3.19
C LEU A 108 -11.77 1.90 -3.27
N ASN A 109 -11.81 1.32 -4.48
CA ASN A 109 -11.61 -0.11 -4.77
C ASN A 109 -10.13 -0.47 -5.00
N THR A 110 -9.20 0.37 -4.52
CA THR A 110 -7.76 0.19 -4.68
C THR A 110 -7.09 0.00 -3.33
N LEU A 111 -6.19 -0.98 -3.23
CA LEU A 111 -5.27 -1.14 -2.12
C LEU A 111 -3.94 -0.45 -2.44
N ILE A 112 -3.33 0.20 -1.45
CA ILE A 112 -2.06 0.93 -1.60
C ILE A 112 -1.03 0.30 -0.68
N VAL A 113 0.00 -0.30 -1.28
CA VAL A 113 1.16 -0.84 -0.59
C VAL A 113 2.27 0.20 -0.62
N THR A 114 2.66 0.71 0.54
CA THR A 114 3.67 1.77 0.66
C THR A 114 5.05 1.24 0.99
N ASP A 115 5.13 0.10 1.67
CA ASP A 115 6.39 -0.51 2.07
C ASP A 115 6.26 -2.03 2.25
N ALA A 116 7.40 -2.72 2.32
CA ALA A 116 7.47 -4.16 2.55
C ALA A 116 8.62 -4.50 3.50
N PHE A 117 8.42 -5.53 4.33
CA PHE A 117 9.36 -5.95 5.36
C PHE A 117 9.58 -7.47 5.27
N PRO A 118 10.83 -7.96 5.15
CA PRO A 118 11.11 -9.38 5.13
C PRO A 118 10.81 -10.02 6.49
N LEU A 119 10.29 -11.24 6.49
CA LEU A 119 10.27 -12.09 7.68
C LEU A 119 11.46 -13.06 7.62
N PRO A 120 12.05 -13.43 8.78
CA PRO A 120 13.19 -14.35 8.85
C PRO A 120 12.72 -15.80 8.71
N ILE A 121 12.08 -16.13 7.59
CA ILE A 121 11.57 -17.47 7.32
C ILE A 121 12.55 -18.20 6.41
N GLU A 122 12.91 -19.42 6.83
CA GLU A 122 13.74 -20.32 6.05
C GLU A 122 12.97 -21.62 5.79
N GLY A 123 12.41 -21.82 4.59
CA GLY A 123 11.81 -23.10 4.23
C GLY A 123 10.89 -23.09 2.99
N ALA A 124 10.77 -24.24 2.34
CA ALA A 124 9.84 -24.51 1.23
C ALA A 124 8.46 -24.87 1.77
N GLU A 125 7.40 -24.18 1.34
CA GLU A 125 5.92 -24.34 1.48
C GLU A 125 5.28 -25.02 2.72
N THR A 126 6.03 -25.64 3.65
CA THR A 126 5.53 -26.67 4.59
C THR A 126 5.99 -26.53 6.02
N LYS A 127 6.82 -25.53 6.36
CA LYS A 127 6.98 -25.12 7.76
C LYS A 127 6.11 -23.91 8.06
N VAL A 128 4.87 -24.26 8.35
CA VAL A 128 3.83 -23.49 9.03
C VAL A 128 4.42 -22.37 9.90
N LEU A 129 4.18 -21.12 9.48
CA LEU A 129 4.45 -19.88 10.24
C LEU A 129 4.02 -19.94 11.71
N ALA A 130 3.00 -20.76 12.04
CA ALA A 130 2.41 -20.81 13.36
C ALA A 130 3.21 -21.63 14.39
N ASP A 131 4.14 -22.49 13.96
CA ASP A 131 4.93 -23.34 14.88
C ASP A 131 6.33 -22.76 15.17
N ASP A 132 6.70 -21.66 14.50
CA ASP A 132 7.97 -20.98 14.73
C ASP A 132 7.79 -19.76 15.64
N GLN A 133 7.97 -19.99 16.95
CA GLN A 133 7.89 -18.97 17.98
C GLN A 133 8.83 -17.78 17.71
N GLU A 134 9.96 -18.00 17.02
CA GLU A 134 10.90 -16.94 16.69
C GLU A 134 10.32 -15.99 15.63
N VAL A 135 9.68 -16.52 14.59
CA VAL A 135 9.01 -15.72 13.56
C VAL A 135 7.85 -14.93 14.15
N MET A 136 7.04 -15.55 15.02
CA MET A 136 5.95 -14.86 15.71
C MET A 136 6.45 -13.72 16.59
N ASN A 137 7.50 -13.94 17.39
CA ASN A 137 8.12 -12.90 18.21
C ASN A 137 8.68 -11.76 17.34
N TYR A 138 9.30 -12.11 16.21
CA TYR A 138 9.79 -11.12 15.25
C TYR A 138 8.63 -10.28 14.70
N MET A 139 7.54 -10.90 14.27
CA MET A 139 6.34 -10.20 13.77
C MET A 139 5.75 -9.25 14.81
N ILE A 140 5.67 -9.66 16.08
CA ILE A 140 5.20 -8.79 17.17
C ILE A 140 6.12 -7.58 17.33
N SER A 141 7.44 -7.82 17.47
CA SER A 141 8.41 -6.74 17.64
C SER A 141 8.44 -5.76 16.46
N LEU A 142 8.28 -6.29 15.23
CA LEU A 142 8.19 -5.50 14.02
C LEU A 142 6.89 -4.69 14.00
N GLY A 143 5.76 -5.28 14.41
CA GLY A 143 4.49 -4.58 14.57
C GLY A 143 4.59 -3.37 15.51
N GLU A 144 5.15 -3.57 16.71
CA GLU A 144 5.36 -2.50 17.68
C GLU A 144 6.28 -1.39 17.13
N ALA A 145 7.36 -1.75 16.44
CA ALA A 145 8.26 -0.79 15.81
C ALA A 145 7.57 0.01 14.67
N ILE A 146 6.68 -0.63 13.92
CA ILE A 146 5.91 0.04 12.87
C ILE A 146 4.88 1.00 13.47
N GLU A 147 4.15 0.61 14.51
CA GLU A 147 3.15 1.48 15.15
C GLU A 147 3.76 2.75 15.76
N THR A 148 5.03 2.68 16.22
CA THR A 148 5.74 3.85 16.74
C THR A 148 6.26 4.80 15.66
N THR A 149 6.49 4.30 14.43
CA THR A 149 7.18 5.06 13.38
C THR A 149 6.29 5.38 12.16
N ARG A 150 5.16 4.69 11.99
CA ARG A 150 4.29 4.76 10.81
C ARG A 150 2.82 4.83 11.25
N LYS A 151 2.02 5.54 10.45
CA LYS A 151 0.56 5.63 10.66
C LYS A 151 -0.21 4.47 10.00
N GLU A 152 0.44 3.80 9.06
CA GLU A 152 -0.08 2.65 8.35
C GLU A 152 0.03 1.37 9.18
N LYS A 153 -0.73 0.35 8.79
CA LYS A 153 -0.69 -0.96 9.42
C LYS A 153 -0.25 -1.99 8.40
N PHE A 154 0.25 -3.12 8.89
CA PHE A 154 0.36 -4.29 8.02
C PHE A 154 -1.03 -4.64 7.49
N MET A 155 -1.11 -4.86 6.19
CA MET A 155 -2.38 -5.11 5.48
C MET A 155 -2.24 -6.23 4.44
N GLY A 156 -1.18 -7.00 4.54
CA GLY A 156 -0.89 -8.04 3.57
C GLY A 156 0.44 -8.72 3.82
N TRP A 157 0.69 -9.68 2.97
CA TRP A 157 1.92 -10.46 2.93
C TRP A 157 2.37 -10.64 1.49
N TYR A 158 3.66 -10.91 1.33
CA TYR A 158 4.20 -11.36 0.06
C TYR A 158 5.02 -12.61 0.27
N HIS A 159 5.12 -13.42 -0.76
CA HIS A 159 6.04 -14.55 -0.81
C HIS A 159 6.54 -14.74 -2.23
N SER A 160 7.54 -15.61 -2.40
CA SER A 160 8.11 -15.91 -3.71
C SER A 160 7.80 -17.34 -4.13
N HIS A 161 7.59 -17.54 -5.43
CA HIS A 161 7.58 -18.87 -6.07
C HIS A 161 8.74 -18.97 -7.07
N PRO A 162 9.98 -19.22 -6.59
CA PRO A 162 11.14 -19.36 -7.44
C PRO A 162 11.28 -20.83 -7.90
N PHE A 163 10.35 -21.30 -8.72
CA PHE A 163 10.41 -22.66 -9.28
C PHE A 163 11.39 -22.73 -10.46
N ASP A 164 11.28 -23.76 -11.29
CA ASP A 164 12.10 -23.90 -12.49
C ASP A 164 11.81 -22.76 -13.48
N VAL A 165 12.81 -22.37 -14.27
CA VAL A 165 12.65 -21.33 -15.29
C VAL A 165 11.74 -21.86 -16.39
N GLU A 166 10.50 -21.38 -16.44
CA GLU A 166 9.51 -21.71 -17.47
C GLU A 166 9.12 -20.49 -18.33
N VAL A 167 8.35 -20.73 -19.39
CA VAL A 167 7.83 -19.65 -20.25
C VAL A 167 6.75 -18.83 -19.52
N THR A 168 6.11 -19.43 -18.52
CA THR A 168 5.05 -18.80 -17.72
C THR A 168 5.54 -18.56 -16.30
N SER A 169 5.25 -17.36 -15.79
CA SER A 169 5.52 -17.03 -14.39
C SER A 169 4.70 -17.90 -13.44
N HIS A 170 5.31 -18.29 -12.33
CA HIS A 170 4.72 -19.07 -11.26
C HIS A 170 3.97 -18.23 -10.21
N CYS A 171 3.54 -17.01 -10.58
CA CYS A 171 2.72 -16.16 -9.72
C CYS A 171 1.27 -16.68 -9.62
N PHE A 172 1.04 -17.64 -8.72
CA PHE A 172 -0.28 -18.14 -8.36
C PHE A 172 -0.34 -18.38 -6.84
N LEU A 173 -1.54 -18.56 -6.29
CA LEU A 173 -1.70 -19.01 -4.90
C LEU A 173 -1.87 -20.52 -4.86
N SER A 174 -0.95 -21.22 -4.20
CA SER A 174 -1.06 -22.65 -3.92
C SER A 174 -2.25 -22.94 -2.98
N SER A 175 -2.57 -24.22 -2.76
CA SER A 175 -3.61 -24.58 -1.79
C SER A 175 -3.27 -24.13 -0.36
N THR A 176 -1.97 -24.11 -0.02
CA THR A 176 -1.47 -23.60 1.26
C THR A 176 -1.65 -22.09 1.32
N ASP A 177 -1.28 -21.38 0.25
CA ASP A 177 -1.41 -19.92 0.19
C ASP A 177 -2.87 -19.47 0.30
N LEU A 178 -3.80 -20.18 -0.36
CA LEU A 178 -5.22 -19.90 -0.25
C LEU A 178 -5.73 -20.07 1.19
N SER A 179 -5.26 -21.10 1.89
CA SER A 179 -5.64 -21.36 3.28
C SER A 179 -5.10 -20.27 4.21
N THR A 180 -3.83 -19.89 4.04
CA THR A 180 -3.20 -18.78 4.75
C THR A 180 -3.94 -17.47 4.47
N GLN A 181 -4.17 -17.14 3.20
CA GLN A 181 -4.85 -15.91 2.81
C GLN A 181 -6.25 -15.82 3.40
N LEU A 182 -7.02 -16.91 3.37
CA LEU A 182 -8.35 -16.95 3.98
C LEU A 182 -8.29 -16.81 5.50
N GLN A 183 -7.29 -17.38 6.17
CA GLN A 183 -7.11 -17.22 7.61
C GLN A 183 -6.87 -15.76 7.98
N TRP A 184 -5.96 -15.07 7.27
CA TRP A 184 -5.66 -13.67 7.55
C TRP A 184 -6.85 -12.76 7.21
N GLN A 185 -7.54 -12.96 6.08
CA GLN A 185 -8.75 -12.20 5.76
C GLN A 185 -9.85 -12.38 6.81
N ARG A 186 -10.08 -13.61 7.29
CA ARG A 186 -11.06 -13.88 8.37
C ARG A 186 -10.70 -13.19 9.68
N SER A 187 -9.41 -13.03 9.96
CA SER A 187 -8.92 -12.33 11.14
C SER A 187 -9.03 -10.82 11.00
N GLU A 188 -8.58 -10.27 9.87
CA GLU A 188 -8.30 -8.83 9.72
C GLU A 188 -9.47 -8.03 9.11
N ASP A 189 -10.21 -8.60 8.15
CA ASP A 189 -11.30 -7.91 7.47
C ASP A 189 -12.40 -7.45 8.45
N PRO A 190 -12.83 -8.26 9.45
CA PRO A 190 -13.81 -7.82 10.45
C PRO A 190 -13.34 -6.63 11.29
N HIS A 191 -12.03 -6.39 11.38
CA HIS A 191 -11.44 -5.25 12.10
C HIS A 191 -11.15 -4.05 11.20
N GLY A 192 -11.63 -4.07 9.95
CA GLY A 192 -11.46 -2.95 9.01
C GLY A 192 -10.07 -2.89 8.39
N ASN A 193 -9.35 -4.01 8.38
CA ASN A 193 -8.02 -4.10 7.79
C ASN A 193 -8.04 -5.13 6.64
N PRO A 194 -8.23 -4.70 5.37
CA PRO A 194 -8.29 -5.64 4.26
C PRO A 194 -6.94 -6.31 4.05
N TRP A 195 -6.92 -7.64 3.89
CA TRP A 195 -5.66 -8.40 3.76
C TRP A 195 -5.32 -8.80 2.32
N LEU A 196 -4.11 -8.44 1.85
CA LEU A 196 -3.61 -8.70 0.49
C LEU A 196 -2.52 -9.79 0.48
N ALA A 197 -2.51 -10.64 -0.55
CA ALA A 197 -1.38 -11.50 -0.91
C ALA A 197 -0.71 -10.99 -2.20
N ILE A 198 0.62 -10.95 -2.24
CA ILE A 198 1.43 -10.72 -3.45
C ILE A 198 2.39 -11.90 -3.64
N VAL A 199 2.36 -12.52 -4.83
CA VAL A 199 3.32 -13.57 -5.20
C VAL A 199 4.35 -12.98 -6.16
N ILE A 200 5.62 -13.33 -5.95
CA ILE A 200 6.74 -12.84 -6.75
C ILE A 200 7.47 -14.04 -7.35
N ASP A 201 7.63 -14.02 -8.66
CA ASP A 201 8.56 -14.91 -9.34
C ASP A 201 9.83 -14.11 -9.70
N PRO A 202 10.98 -14.39 -9.04
CA PRO A 202 12.22 -13.68 -9.29
C PRO A 202 13.05 -14.24 -10.47
N LEU A 203 12.59 -15.30 -11.14
CA LEU A 203 13.34 -16.04 -12.17
C LEU A 203 12.77 -15.85 -13.59
#